data_AF-I1P6C6-F1
#
_entry.id   AF-I1P6C6-F1
#
_cell.length_a   1.000
_cell.length_b   1.000
_cell.length_c   1.000
_cell.angle_alpha   90.00
_cell.angle_beta   90.00
_cell.angle_gamma   90.00
#
_symmetry.space_group_name_H-M   'P 1'
#
loop_
_entity.id
_entity.type
_entity.pdbx_description
1 polymer ?
#
loop_
_entity_poly.entity_id
_entity_poly.type
_entity_poly.pdbx_seq_one_letter_code
_entity_poly.pdbx_strand_id
1 'polypeptide(L)'
;AWMGVAKSHEAVAAGLRATLDQLLLQSPCAAAAAASAGEGDAEDAHSCCFETPAAAADVAVSTATSCKACRVAEASVLLLPCRHLCLCGACEAAADACPVCAATKNASVHVLLS
;
A
#
# COMPACT_ATOMS: atom_id res chain seq x y z
N ALA A 1 -0.73 30.57 3.17
CA ALA A 1 -2.02 29.87 3.35
C ALA A 1 -1.84 28.38 3.71
N TRP A 2 -1.04 27.58 2.97
CA TRP A 2 -0.90 26.13 3.19
C TRP A 2 -0.39 25.71 4.59
N MET A 3 0.55 26.45 5.18
CA MET A 3 1.08 26.14 6.51
C MET A 3 0.01 26.19 7.61
N GLY A 4 -0.98 27.07 7.48
CA GLY A 4 -2.07 27.18 8.45
C GLY A 4 -2.98 25.95 8.41
N VAL A 5 -3.31 25.50 7.19
CA VAL A 5 -4.08 24.26 6.97
C VAL A 5 -3.30 23.07 7.54
N ALA A 6 -2.01 22.94 7.23
CA ALA A 6 -1.18 21.86 7.76
C ALA A 6 -1.17 21.81 9.30
N LYS A 7 -0.95 22.95 9.96
CA LYS A 7 -0.97 23.05 11.44
C LYS A 7 -2.33 22.71 12.05
N SER A 8 -3.42 23.11 11.39
CA SER A 8 -4.76 22.76 11.86
C SER A 8 -5.03 21.25 11.79
N HIS A 9 -4.64 20.59 10.70
CA HIS A 9 -4.76 19.14 10.55
C HIS A 9 -3.88 18.39 11.56
N GLU A 10 -2.67 18.88 11.80
CA GLU A 10 -1.75 18.34 12.80
C GLU A 10 -2.35 18.40 14.21
N ALA A 11 -2.93 19.54 14.59
CA ALA A 11 -3.59 19.71 15.89
C ALA A 11 -4.79 18.75 16.07
N VAL A 12 -5.62 18.60 15.03
CA VAL A 12 -6.75 17.64 15.05
C VAL A 12 -6.25 16.21 15.22
N ALA A 13 -5.24 15.81 14.45
CA ALA A 13 -4.69 14.45 14.52
C ALA A 13 -4.01 14.18 15.87
N ALA A 14 -3.36 15.18 16.47
CA ALA A 14 -2.79 15.08 17.82
C ALA A 14 -3.88 14.90 18.90
N GLY A 15 -5.00 15.63 18.81
CA GLY A 15 -6.11 15.48 19.74
C GLY A 15 -6.78 14.09 19.67
N LEU A 16 -6.95 13.55 18.46
CA LEU A 16 -7.48 12.19 18.28
C LEU A 16 -6.56 11.13 18.90
N ARG A 17 -5.24 11.24 18.69
CA ARG A 17 -4.24 10.35 19.31
C ARG A 17 -4.31 10.40 20.84
N ALA A 18 -4.30 11.60 21.41
CA ALA A 18 -4.39 11.77 22.86
C ALA A 18 -5.69 11.16 23.45
N THR A 19 -6.80 11.27 22.71
CA THR A 19 -8.08 10.66 23.13
C THR A 19 -8.00 9.13 23.12
N LEU A 20 -7.40 8.54 22.10
CA LEU A 20 -7.19 7.09 22.02
C LEU A 20 -6.30 6.61 23.17
N ASP A 21 -5.18 7.28 23.42
CA ASP A 21 -4.26 6.94 24.50
C ASP A 21 -4.97 7.00 25.86
N GLN A 22 -5.79 8.04 26.08
CA GLN A 22 -6.59 8.16 27.30
C GLN A 22 -7.57 7.00 27.47
N LEU A 23 -8.27 6.57 26.42
CA LEU A 23 -9.20 5.43 26.47
C LEU A 23 -8.47 4.09 26.72
N LEU A 24 -7.28 3.92 26.14
CA LEU A 24 -6.46 2.72 26.36
C LEU A 24 -5.97 2.64 27.80
N LEU A 25 -5.52 3.77 28.38
CA LEU A 25 -5.05 3.84 29.77
C LEU A 25 -6.20 3.75 30.80
N GLN A 26 -7.40 4.20 30.45
CA GLN A 26 -8.58 4.13 31.32
C GLN A 26 -9.30 2.77 31.27
N SER A 27 -8.90 1.87 30.38
CA SER A 27 -9.48 0.52 30.31
C SER A 27 -9.05 -0.30 31.55
N PRO A 28 -9.97 -0.77 32.41
CA PRO A 28 -9.64 -1.44 33.67
C PRO A 28 -8.89 -2.77 33.54
N CYS A 29 -8.65 -3.26 32.33
CA CYS A 29 -7.99 -4.55 32.08
C CYS A 29 -6.47 -4.46 31.85
N ALA A 30 -5.87 -3.26 31.85
CA ALA A 30 -4.41 -3.12 31.68
C ALA A 30 -3.61 -3.44 32.97
N ALA A 31 -4.26 -3.53 34.13
CA ALA A 31 -3.61 -3.89 35.40
C ALA A 31 -3.47 -5.41 35.61
N ALA A 32 -4.12 -6.24 34.77
CA ALA A 32 -4.06 -7.71 34.88
C ALA A 32 -2.90 -8.35 34.10
N ALA A 33 -2.14 -7.58 33.33
CA ALA A 33 -1.00 -8.08 32.54
C ALA A 33 0.35 -8.01 33.28
N ALA A 34 0.37 -7.57 34.55
CA ALA A 34 1.61 -7.44 35.33
C ALA A 34 1.91 -8.66 36.23
N ALA A 35 1.22 -9.79 36.06
CA ALA A 35 1.44 -10.99 36.87
C ALA A 35 1.36 -12.29 36.05
N SER A 36 2.28 -12.45 35.10
CA SER A 36 2.77 -13.78 34.72
C SER A 36 4.20 -13.63 34.20
N ALA A 37 5.16 -13.85 35.09
CA ALA A 37 6.50 -14.26 34.72
C ALA A 37 6.37 -15.60 33.97
N GLY A 38 6.79 -15.59 32.72
CA GLY A 38 6.87 -16.76 31.88
C GLY A 38 7.71 -16.41 30.68
N GLU A 39 8.99 -16.77 30.73
CA GLU A 39 9.89 -16.80 29.60
C GLU A 39 9.17 -17.36 28.36
N GLY A 40 8.91 -16.48 27.40
CA GLY A 40 8.38 -16.80 26.09
C GLY A 40 9.26 -16.11 25.08
N ASP A 41 10.08 -16.92 24.42
CA ASP A 41 10.87 -16.59 23.24
C ASP A 41 10.08 -15.67 22.29
N ALA A 42 10.56 -14.45 22.10
CA ALA A 42 9.99 -13.53 21.14
C ALA A 42 10.56 -13.91 19.77
N GLU A 43 9.86 -14.80 19.07
CA GLU A 43 10.14 -15.14 17.68
C GLU A 43 10.29 -13.84 16.88
N ASP A 44 11.49 -13.65 16.36
CA ASP A 44 11.90 -12.51 15.55
C ASP A 44 10.92 -12.32 14.40
N ALA A 45 10.59 -11.06 14.14
CA ALA A 45 9.57 -10.68 13.18
C ALA A 45 9.96 -11.17 11.78
N HIS A 46 9.36 -12.27 11.32
CA HIS A 46 9.40 -12.62 9.91
C HIS A 46 8.67 -11.52 9.13
N SER A 47 9.44 -10.55 8.64
CA SER A 47 9.02 -9.63 7.59
C SER A 47 8.80 -10.48 6.34
N CYS A 48 7.57 -10.96 6.16
CA CYS A 48 7.14 -11.67 4.96
C CYS A 48 7.13 -10.71 3.77
N CYS A 49 8.32 -10.33 3.31
CA CYS A 49 8.54 -9.98 1.93
C CYS A 49 8.20 -11.23 1.13
N PHE A 50 7.12 -11.14 0.36
CA PHE A 50 6.58 -12.18 -0.51
C PHE A 50 7.68 -12.97 -1.24
N GLU A 51 7.95 -14.21 -0.81
CA GLU A 51 8.76 -15.17 -1.54
C GLU A 51 7.84 -16.27 -2.10
N THR A 52 7.64 -16.27 -3.41
CA THR A 52 7.06 -17.41 -4.15
C THR A 52 8.14 -18.48 -4.40
N PRO A 53 7.83 -19.78 -4.28
CA PRO A 53 8.84 -20.83 -4.34
C PRO A 53 9.39 -21.03 -5.76
N ALA A 54 10.67 -21.39 -5.76
CA ALA A 54 11.61 -21.38 -6.88
C ALA A 54 11.33 -22.36 -8.02
N ALA A 55 11.68 -21.93 -9.24
CA ALA A 55 12.23 -22.78 -10.28
C ALA A 55 13.37 -22.04 -10.97
N ALA A 56 14.57 -22.61 -10.92
CA ALA A 56 15.79 -22.03 -11.45
C ALA A 56 15.80 -22.00 -12.98
N ALA A 57 15.93 -20.81 -13.54
CA ALA A 57 16.58 -20.50 -14.81
C ALA A 57 16.83 -18.99 -14.83
N ASP A 58 17.99 -18.56 -15.30
CA ASP A 58 18.35 -17.16 -15.51
C ASP A 58 17.28 -16.43 -16.34
N VAL A 59 16.34 -15.82 -15.65
CA VAL A 59 15.34 -14.92 -16.20
C VAL A 59 15.34 -13.78 -15.22
N ALA A 60 15.87 -12.62 -15.64
CA ALA A 60 15.51 -11.37 -14.99
C ALA A 60 14.00 -11.42 -14.85
N VAL A 61 13.50 -11.58 -13.62
CA VAL A 61 12.07 -11.59 -13.33
C VAL A 61 11.61 -10.20 -13.70
N SER A 62 11.27 -10.04 -14.97
CA SER A 62 10.49 -8.93 -15.46
C SER A 62 9.17 -9.14 -14.75
N THR A 63 9.00 -8.48 -13.60
CA THR A 63 7.72 -8.32 -12.89
C THR A 63 6.68 -7.57 -13.74
N ALA A 64 6.93 -7.44 -15.05
CA ALA A 64 6.11 -6.82 -16.05
C ALA A 64 4.77 -7.55 -16.13
N THR A 65 3.80 -7.01 -15.41
CA THR A 65 2.41 -7.45 -15.49
C THR A 65 1.88 -7.15 -16.89
N SER A 66 1.12 -8.07 -17.49
CA SER A 66 0.46 -7.81 -18.78
C SER A 66 -0.65 -6.75 -18.65
N CYS A 67 -0.87 -6.00 -19.74
CA CYS A 67 -1.96 -5.03 -19.86
C CYS A 67 -3.30 -5.73 -19.57
N LYS A 68 -4.04 -5.21 -18.59
CA LYS A 68 -5.31 -5.81 -18.14
C LYS A 68 -6.44 -5.67 -19.15
N ALA A 69 -6.34 -4.74 -20.10
CA ALA A 69 -7.33 -4.50 -21.15
C ALA A 69 -7.13 -5.43 -22.37
N CYS A 70 -5.98 -5.36 -23.05
CA CYS A 70 -5.75 -6.18 -24.25
C CYS A 70 -5.13 -7.54 -23.96
N ARG A 71 -4.45 -7.72 -22.82
CA ARG A 71 -3.71 -8.94 -22.45
C ARG A 71 -2.58 -9.36 -23.42
N VAL A 72 -2.26 -8.52 -24.40
CA VAL A 72 -1.21 -8.78 -25.41
C VAL A 72 0.11 -8.13 -25.03
N ALA A 73 0.10 -6.83 -24.75
CA ALA A 73 1.31 -6.08 -24.44
C ALA A 73 1.58 -6.03 -22.92
N GLU A 74 2.82 -5.75 -22.54
CA GLU A 74 3.19 -5.46 -21.16
C GLU A 74 2.54 -4.16 -20.67
N ALA A 75 2.20 -4.12 -19.38
CA ALA A 75 1.71 -2.90 -18.75
C ALA A 75 2.87 -1.94 -18.50
N SER A 76 2.79 -0.76 -19.09
CA SER A 76 3.75 0.33 -18.95
C SER A 76 3.11 1.63 -18.44
N VAL A 77 1.79 1.62 -18.19
CA VAL A 77 1.03 2.81 -17.77
C VAL A 77 0.42 2.62 -16.39
N LEU A 78 0.76 3.56 -15.49
CA LEU A 78 0.20 3.70 -14.15
C LEU A 78 -0.93 4.73 -14.15
N LEU A 79 -2.06 4.40 -13.52
CA LEU A 79 -3.25 5.27 -13.47
C LEU A 79 -3.38 6.02 -12.15
N LEU A 80 -3.64 7.33 -12.21
CA LEU A 80 -3.87 8.18 -11.04
C LEU A 80 -5.38 8.44 -10.83
N PRO A 81 -5.87 8.43 -9.57
CA PRO A 81 -5.09 8.44 -8.33
C PRO A 81 -4.71 7.06 -7.77
N CYS A 82 -5.23 5.96 -8.32
CA CYS A 82 -5.11 4.62 -7.71
C CYS A 82 -3.72 3.98 -7.75
N ARG A 83 -2.79 4.52 -8.54
CA ARG A 83 -1.40 4.05 -8.73
C ARG A 83 -1.24 2.62 -9.25
N HIS A 84 -2.26 2.02 -9.87
CA HIS A 84 -2.12 0.72 -10.51
C HIS A 84 -1.41 0.82 -11.86
N LEU A 85 -0.27 0.13 -11.99
CA LEU A 85 0.40 -0.17 -13.26
C LEU A 85 -0.32 -1.35 -13.93
N CYS A 86 -1.19 -1.07 -14.90
CA CYS A 86 -2.11 -2.10 -15.41
C CYS A 86 -2.50 -1.98 -16.88
N LEU A 87 -2.07 -0.94 -17.60
CA LEU A 87 -2.36 -0.76 -19.03
C LEU A 87 -1.08 -0.62 -19.84
N CYS A 88 -1.13 -0.96 -21.13
CA CYS A 88 -0.12 -0.57 -22.10
C CYS A 88 -0.44 0.81 -22.69
N GLY A 89 0.54 1.44 -23.33
CA GLY A 89 0.37 2.77 -23.94
C GLY A 89 -0.76 2.86 -24.98
N ALA A 90 -1.04 1.77 -25.71
CA ALA A 90 -2.14 1.75 -26.69
C ALA A 90 -3.53 1.71 -26.03
N CYS A 91 -3.66 1.08 -24.86
CA CYS A 91 -4.95 0.93 -24.18
C CYS A 91 -5.28 2.11 -23.25
N GLU A 92 -4.29 2.92 -22.87
CA GLU A 92 -4.46 4.06 -21.96
C GLU A 92 -5.51 5.08 -22.43
N ALA A 93 -5.52 5.41 -23.72
CA ALA A 93 -6.38 6.45 -24.27
C ALA A 93 -7.88 6.11 -24.17
N ALA A 94 -8.22 4.83 -24.28
CA ALA A 94 -9.61 4.34 -24.22
C ALA A 94 -10.10 4.07 -22.78
N ALA A 95 -9.23 4.15 -21.78
CA ALA A 95 -9.58 3.82 -20.41
C ALA A 95 -9.99 5.07 -19.62
N ASP A 96 -11.25 5.12 -19.17
CA ASP A 96 -11.77 6.15 -18.26
C ASP A 96 -11.70 5.75 -16.78
N ALA A 97 -11.47 4.46 -16.50
CA ALA A 97 -11.35 3.92 -15.16
C ALA A 97 -10.30 2.82 -15.08
N CYS A 98 -9.76 2.60 -13.89
CA CYS A 98 -8.79 1.55 -13.64
C CYS A 98 -9.44 0.16 -13.73
N PRO A 99 -8.95 -0.76 -14.57
CA PRO A 99 -9.49 -2.11 -14.69
C PRO A 99 -9.25 -2.99 -13.45
N VAL A 100 -8.43 -2.52 -12.49
CA VAL A 100 -8.12 -3.25 -11.25
C VAL A 100 -9.06 -2.87 -10.11
N CYS A 101 -9.34 -1.57 -9.95
CA CYS A 101 -10.06 -1.05 -8.78
C CYS A 101 -11.26 -0.15 -9.12
N ALA A 102 -11.58 0.01 -10.41
CA ALA A 102 -12.65 0.85 -10.93
C ALA A 102 -12.55 2.36 -10.60
N ALA A 103 -11.44 2.82 -10.00
CA ALA A 103 -11.21 4.24 -9.78
C ALA A 103 -11.14 5.00 -11.11
N THR A 104 -11.82 6.15 -11.21
CA THR A 104 -11.78 7.03 -12.38
C THR A 104 -10.36 7.49 -12.68
N LYS A 105 -9.97 7.46 -13.96
CA LYS A 105 -8.68 7.93 -14.44
C LYS A 105 -8.69 9.45 -14.51
N ASN A 106 -7.87 10.09 -13.69
CA ASN A 106 -7.64 11.54 -13.76
C ASN A 106 -6.40 11.89 -14.60
N ALA A 107 -5.36 11.07 -14.48
CA ALA A 107 -4.09 11.21 -15.17
C ALA A 107 -3.37 9.85 -15.23
N SER A 108 -2.26 9.79 -15.95
CA SER A 108 -1.48 8.58 -16.18
C SER A 108 0.01 8.90 -16.31
N VAL A 109 0.85 7.91 -16.00
CA VAL A 109 2.31 8.01 -16.06
C VAL A 109 2.86 6.79 -16.80
N HIS A 110 3.72 7.01 -17.78
CA HIS A 110 4.47 5.96 -18.46
C HIS A 110 5.69 5.57 -17.63
N VAL A 111 5.86 4.28 -17.38
CA VAL A 111 6.96 3.70 -16.60
C VAL A 111 7.90 2.98 -17.57
N LEU A 112 9.18 3.36 -17.54
CA LEU A 112 10.24 2.63 -18.23
C LEU A 112 10.77 1.55 -17.28
N LEU A 113 10.58 0.29 -17.65
CA LEU A 113 11.14 -0.86 -16.93
C LEU A 113 12.51 -1.16 -17.54
N SER A 114 13.57 -1.10 -16.72
CA SER A 114 14.97 -1.30 -17.12
C SER A 114 15.59 -2.45 -16.36
#